data_AF-A0A3A4Q3X8-F1
#
_entry.id   AF-A0A3A4Q3X8-F1
#
_cell.length_a   1.000
_cell.length_b   1.000
_cell.length_c   1.000
_cell.angle_alpha   90.00
_cell.angle_beta   90.00
_cell.angle_gamma   90.00
#
_symmetry.space_group_name_H-M   'P 1'
#
loop_
_entity.id
_entity.type
_entity.pdbx_description
1 polymer ?
#
loop_
_entity_poly.entity_id
_entity_poly.type
_entity_poly.pdbx_seq_one_letter_code
_entity_poly.pdbx_strand_id
1 'polypeptide(L)'
;MVMDVNGTPTIVSYEDTLVSAVDRYHSALAAVDVHPRIVLILTFTGVKGAALARSRRYAYDEQLIDRDILILPDVLVNELPTDVPKMLRPVFDAVWNACGIAGSPDYDESGNWAPGRRGV
;
A
#
# COMPACT_ATOMS: atom_id res chain seq x y z
N MET A 1 -7.58 -5.57 8.64
CA MET A 1 -6.63 -6.06 9.65
C MET A 1 -7.15 -7.37 10.20
N VAL A 2 -6.28 -8.34 10.44
CA VAL A 2 -6.61 -9.65 11.02
C VAL A 2 -5.64 -9.96 12.15
N MET A 3 -6.00 -10.85 13.07
CA MET A 3 -5.06 -11.34 14.08
C MET A 3 -4.27 -12.51 13.50
N ASP A 4 -2.95 -12.52 13.68
CA ASP A 4 -2.13 -13.68 13.32
C ASP A 4 -2.18 -14.78 14.39
N VAL A 5 -1.46 -15.88 14.15
CA VAL A 5 -1.40 -17.05 15.06
C VAL A 5 -0.86 -16.72 16.46
N ASN A 6 -0.16 -15.59 16.62
CA ASN A 6 0.41 -15.11 17.88
C ASN A 6 -0.44 -14.00 18.52
N GLY A 7 -1.58 -13.63 17.91
CA GLY A 7 -2.42 -12.54 18.37
C GLY A 7 -1.90 -11.15 17.98
N THR A 8 -0.96 -11.03 17.05
CA THR A 8 -0.49 -9.72 16.57
C THR A 8 -1.46 -9.19 15.51
N PRO A 9 -1.94 -7.94 15.65
CA PRO A 9 -2.71 -7.28 14.59
C PRO A 9 -1.88 -7.20 13.31
N THR A 10 -2.45 -7.63 12.19
CA THR A 10 -1.72 -7.77 10.93
C THR A 10 -2.50 -7.12 9.79
N ILE A 11 -1.83 -6.20 9.08
CA ILE A 11 -2.34 -5.57 7.87
C ILE A 11 -2.12 -6.53 6.70
N VAL A 12 -3.19 -6.80 5.96
CA VAL A 12 -3.23 -7.74 4.84
C VAL A 12 -3.81 -7.06 3.60
N SER A 13 -3.30 -7.44 2.42
CA SER A 13 -3.90 -7.13 1.10
C SER A 13 -4.18 -5.65 0.82
N TYR A 14 -3.56 -4.72 1.56
CA TYR A 14 -3.86 -3.29 1.45
C TYR A 14 -3.38 -2.72 0.11
N GLU A 15 -2.21 -3.15 -0.38
CA GLU A 15 -1.64 -2.72 -1.67
C GLU A 15 -2.59 -3.08 -2.81
N ASP A 16 -3.00 -4.35 -2.89
CA ASP A 16 -3.94 -4.85 -3.88
C ASP A 16 -5.31 -4.15 -3.83
N THR A 17 -5.80 -3.93 -2.61
CA THR A 17 -7.08 -3.24 -2.39
C THR A 17 -7.00 -1.80 -2.88
N LEU A 18 -5.88 -1.11 -2.62
CA LEU A 18 -5.70 0.28 -3.01
C LEU A 18 -5.54 0.41 -4.53
N VAL A 19 -4.71 -0.43 -5.16
CA VAL A 19 -4.57 -0.47 -6.62
C VAL A 19 -5.93 -0.70 -7.28
N SER A 20 -6.65 -1.74 -6.84
CA SER A 20 -7.96 -2.09 -7.41
C SER A 20 -9.01 -0.98 -7.21
N ALA A 21 -8.98 -0.30 -6.07
CA ALA A 21 -9.88 0.81 -5.80
C ALA A 21 -9.60 2.00 -6.73
N VAL A 22 -8.33 2.40 -6.85
CA VAL A 22 -7.92 3.52 -7.70
C VAL A 22 -8.20 3.22 -9.18
N ASP A 23 -7.90 2.02 -9.66
CA ASP A 23 -8.23 1.60 -11.04
C ASP A 23 -9.73 1.67 -11.33
N ARG A 24 -10.58 1.27 -10.37
CA ARG A 24 -12.04 1.38 -10.50
C ARG A 24 -12.49 2.84 -10.57
N TYR A 25 -11.93 3.72 -9.74
CA TYR A 25 -12.23 5.15 -9.80
C TYR A 25 -11.76 5.78 -11.11
N HIS A 26 -10.56 5.43 -11.59
CA HIS A 26 -10.06 5.87 -12.89
C HIS A 26 -10.97 5.45 -14.02
N SER A 27 -11.39 4.18 -14.04
CA SER A 27 -12.30 3.65 -15.05
C SER A 27 -13.66 4.36 -15.02
N ALA A 28 -14.18 4.66 -13.83
CA ALA A 28 -15.43 5.39 -13.67
C ALA A 28 -15.32 6.85 -14.17
N LEU A 29 -14.23 7.55 -13.87
CA LEU A 29 -13.98 8.92 -14.33
C LEU A 29 -13.78 8.98 -15.85
N ALA A 30 -13.04 8.03 -16.42
CA ALA A 30 -12.87 7.90 -17.87
C ALA A 30 -14.20 7.68 -18.59
N ALA A 31 -15.10 6.87 -18.01
CA ALA A 31 -16.41 6.59 -18.59
C ALA A 31 -17.32 7.83 -18.68
N VAL A 32 -17.04 8.88 -17.90
CA VAL A 32 -17.80 10.15 -17.91
C VAL A 32 -17.00 11.32 -18.51
N ASP A 33 -15.88 11.04 -19.19
CA ASP A 33 -14.98 12.02 -19.83
C ASP A 33 -14.49 13.13 -18.88
N VAL A 34 -14.28 12.78 -17.61
CA VAL A 34 -13.74 13.70 -16.60
C VAL A 34 -12.24 13.48 -16.49
N HIS A 35 -11.46 14.53 -16.80
CA HIS A 35 -10.04 14.56 -16.49
C HIS A 35 -9.84 14.50 -14.97
N PRO A 36 -9.15 13.47 -14.44
CA PRO A 36 -8.98 13.38 -13.00
C PRO A 36 -8.03 14.47 -12.52
N ARG A 37 -8.51 15.19 -11.51
CA ARG A 37 -7.70 16.00 -10.62
C ARG A 37 -8.04 15.55 -9.20
N ILE A 38 -7.67 14.32 -8.88
CA ILE A 38 -7.98 13.72 -7.58
C ILE A 38 -6.72 13.66 -6.72
N VAL A 39 -6.91 13.89 -5.43
CA VAL A 39 -5.87 13.68 -4.42
C VAL A 39 -6.25 12.44 -3.64
N LEU A 40 -5.37 11.45 -3.62
CA LEU A 40 -5.51 10.28 -2.77
C LEU A 40 -4.79 10.56 -1.45
N ILE A 41 -5.55 10.49 -0.36
CA ILE A 41 -5.05 10.60 1.01
C ILE A 41 -5.37 9.29 1.70
N LEU A 42 -4.36 8.64 2.27
CA LEU A 42 -4.53 7.41 3.04
C LEU A 42 -3.99 7.59 4.45
N THR A 43 -4.74 7.11 5.43
CA THR A 43 -4.32 7.10 6.83
C THR A 43 -4.73 5.77 7.44
N PHE A 44 -3.79 5.12 8.11
CA PHE A 44 -4.12 3.98 8.96
C PHE A 44 -4.30 4.46 10.40
N THR A 45 -5.32 3.94 11.07
CA THR A 45 -5.68 4.28 12.46
C THR A 45 -5.83 3.00 13.27
N GLY A 46 -5.56 3.05 14.58
CA GLY A 46 -5.59 1.86 15.42
C GLY A 46 -4.49 0.84 15.07
N VAL A 47 -3.35 1.29 14.51
CA VAL A 47 -2.31 0.39 13.97
C VAL A 47 -1.09 0.26 14.87
N LYS A 48 -1.10 0.82 16.08
CA LYS A 48 0.01 0.63 17.02
C LYS A 48 0.17 -0.85 17.34
N GLY A 49 1.39 -1.37 17.19
CA GLY A 49 1.72 -2.77 17.40
C GLY A 49 1.31 -3.68 16.23
N ALA A 50 0.85 -3.12 15.11
CA ALA A 50 0.51 -3.92 13.93
C ALA A 50 1.75 -4.28 13.10
N ALA A 51 1.69 -5.43 12.43
CA ALA A 51 2.67 -5.91 11.45
C ALA A 51 2.07 -5.96 10.04
N LEU A 52 2.89 -6.19 9.02
CA LEU A 52 2.42 -6.56 7.67
C LEU A 52 2.42 -8.09 7.55
N ALA A 53 1.41 -8.67 6.93
CA ALA A 53 1.37 -10.14 6.78
C ALA A 53 2.58 -10.71 6.04
N ARG A 54 3.22 -9.88 5.21
CA ARG A 54 4.36 -10.25 4.40
C ARG A 54 5.70 -9.89 5.01
N SER A 55 5.76 -9.04 6.04
CA SER A 55 7.02 -8.66 6.68
C SER A 55 7.73 -9.85 7.35
N ARG A 56 7.00 -10.90 7.74
CA ARG A 56 7.59 -12.17 8.22
C ARG A 56 8.50 -12.88 7.21
N ARG A 57 8.38 -12.63 5.90
CA ARG A 57 9.36 -13.14 4.91
C ARG A 57 10.69 -12.39 4.97
N TYR A 58 10.71 -11.24 5.64
CA TYR A 58 11.82 -10.32 5.82
C TYR A 58 12.24 -10.23 7.31
N ALA A 59 11.90 -11.26 8.10
CA ALA A 59 11.86 -11.35 9.57
C ALA A 59 13.14 -10.99 10.37
N TYR A 60 14.24 -10.60 9.72
CA TYR A 60 15.43 -10.13 10.42
C TYR A 60 15.35 -8.66 10.84
N ASP A 61 14.61 -7.82 10.09
CA ASP A 61 14.49 -6.37 10.34
C ASP A 61 13.04 -5.90 10.56
N GLU A 62 12.09 -6.83 10.70
CA GLU A 62 10.67 -6.50 10.89
C GLU A 62 10.43 -5.82 12.25
N GLN A 63 9.87 -4.62 12.19
CA GLN A 63 9.41 -3.87 13.35
C GLN A 63 7.89 -3.74 13.33
N LEU A 64 7.28 -3.71 14.51
CA LEU A 64 5.87 -3.36 14.64
C LEU A 64 5.70 -1.85 14.49
N ILE A 65 4.59 -1.42 13.90
CA ILE A 65 4.26 0.00 13.79
C ILE A 65 4.18 0.62 15.18
N ASP A 66 4.99 1.65 15.44
CA ASP A 66 5.18 2.26 16.77
C ASP A 66 4.13 3.31 17.16
N ARG A 67 3.25 3.66 16.23
CA ARG A 67 2.25 4.74 16.34
C ARG A 67 0.85 4.27 16.01
N ASP A 68 -0.14 4.90 16.64
CA ASP A 68 -1.55 4.55 16.45
C ASP A 68 -2.15 5.06 15.15
N ILE A 69 -1.71 6.27 14.75
CA ILE A 69 -2.11 6.93 13.51
C ILE A 69 -0.88 6.98 12.61
N LEU A 70 -0.96 6.31 11.46
CA LEU A 70 0.05 6.34 10.41
C LEU A 70 -0.50 7.14 9.21
N ILE A 71 -0.08 8.38 9.13
CA ILE A 71 -0.36 9.28 7.99
C ILE A 71 0.60 8.91 6.86
N LEU A 72 0.07 8.70 5.66
CA LEU A 72 0.85 8.30 4.49
C LEU A 72 0.97 9.46 3.50
N PRO A 73 1.95 9.42 2.58
CA PRO A 73 2.11 10.47 1.58
C PRO A 73 0.85 10.70 0.74
N ASP A 74 0.54 11.96 0.46
CA ASP A 74 -0.52 12.34 -0.47
C ASP A 74 -0.08 12.04 -1.90
N VAL A 75 -1.00 11.50 -2.71
CA VAL A 75 -0.73 11.19 -4.12
C VAL A 75 -1.66 12.01 -5.00
N LEU A 76 -1.08 12.84 -5.86
CA LEU A 76 -1.80 13.59 -6.88
C LEU A 76 -2.00 12.73 -8.12
N VAL A 77 -3.25 12.57 -8.55
CA VAL A 77 -3.60 11.93 -9.80
C VAL A 77 -4.09 13.01 -10.77
N ASN A 78 -3.26 13.34 -11.75
CA ASN A 78 -3.51 14.44 -12.69
C ASN A 78 -3.77 13.97 -14.13
N GLU A 79 -3.50 12.72 -14.47
CA GLU A 79 -3.53 12.23 -15.85
C GLU A 79 -4.11 10.81 -15.95
N LEU A 80 -4.76 10.54 -17.09
CA LEU A 80 -5.14 9.19 -17.54
C LEU A 80 -4.54 8.96 -18.93
N PRO A 81 -4.06 7.74 -19.24
CA PRO A 81 -3.89 6.60 -18.32
C PRO A 81 -2.66 6.78 -17.41
N THR A 82 -2.75 6.30 -16.17
CA THR A 82 -1.62 6.27 -15.22
C THR A 82 -1.36 4.82 -14.80
N ASP A 83 -0.08 4.45 -14.66
CA ASP A 83 0.34 3.22 -13.99
C ASP A 83 0.07 3.37 -12.49
N VAL A 84 -1.12 2.93 -12.07
CA VAL A 84 -1.64 3.09 -10.70
C VAL A 84 -0.68 2.48 -9.66
N PRO A 85 -0.19 1.24 -9.82
CA PRO A 85 0.79 0.69 -8.89
C PRO A 85 2.05 1.54 -8.76
N LYS A 86 2.62 2.03 -9.87
CA LYS A 86 3.82 2.88 -9.82
C LYS A 86 3.56 4.21 -9.13
N MET A 87 2.40 4.81 -9.39
CA MET A 87 1.94 6.04 -8.76
C MET A 87 1.76 5.89 -7.24
N LEU A 88 1.29 4.72 -6.77
CA LEU A 88 1.07 4.42 -5.35
C LEU A 88 2.34 4.03 -4.59
N ARG A 89 3.48 3.87 -5.26
CA ARG A 89 4.74 3.44 -4.63
C ARG A 89 5.13 4.25 -3.39
N PRO A 90 5.03 5.60 -3.36
CA PRO A 90 5.38 6.37 -2.15
C PRO A 90 4.52 5.98 -0.94
N VAL A 91 3.25 5.62 -1.15
CA VAL A 91 2.33 5.16 -0.09
C VAL A 91 2.77 3.79 0.42
N PHE A 92 3.08 2.86 -0.48
CA PHE A 92 3.50 1.51 -0.10
C PHE A 92 4.85 1.53 0.60
N ASP A 93 5.84 2.24 0.03
CA ASP A 93 7.15 2.42 0.65
C ASP A 93 7.02 3.01 2.06
N ALA A 94 6.14 3.98 2.29
CA ALA A 94 5.90 4.55 3.62
C ALA A 94 5.33 3.54 4.63
N VAL A 95 4.42 2.66 4.20
CA VAL A 95 3.88 1.60 5.07
C VAL A 95 4.95 0.57 5.43
N TRP A 96 5.77 0.15 4.47
CA TRP A 96 6.87 -0.77 4.71
C TRP A 96 7.96 -0.16 5.60
N ASN A 97 8.28 1.13 5.42
CA ASN A 97 9.21 1.86 6.27
C ASN A 97 8.73 1.93 7.72
N ALA A 98 7.42 2.10 7.94
CA ALA A 98 6.83 2.06 9.27
C ALA A 98 6.99 0.70 9.97
N CYS A 99 7.32 -0.36 9.22
CA CYS A 99 7.59 -1.70 9.71
C CYS A 99 9.08 -2.08 9.66
N GLY A 100 9.98 -1.09 9.55
CA GLY A 100 11.43 -1.28 9.55
C GLY A 100 12.04 -1.70 8.21
N ILE A 101 11.25 -1.71 7.12
CA ILE A 101 11.69 -2.19 5.81
C ILE A 101 11.74 -1.02 4.83
N ALA A 102 12.91 -0.75 4.24
CA ALA A 102 13.19 0.48 3.49
C ALA A 102 12.26 0.78 2.30
N GLY A 103 11.53 -0.21 1.78
CA GLY A 103 10.56 -0.04 0.70
C GLY A 103 9.70 -1.27 0.48
N SER A 104 8.64 -1.13 -0.32
CA SER A 104 7.80 -2.24 -0.68
C SER A 104 8.58 -3.24 -1.53
N PRO A 105 8.58 -4.54 -1.16
CA PRO A 105 9.28 -5.57 -1.91
C PRO A 105 8.54 -5.99 -3.19
N ASP A 106 7.40 -5.35 -3.48
CA ASP A 106 6.61 -5.61 -4.68
C ASP A 106 7.05 -4.81 -5.89
N TYR A 107 8.17 -4.10 -5.81
CA TYR A 107 8.72 -3.40 -6.96
C TYR A 107 10.04 -4.03 -7.39
N ASP A 108 10.18 -4.25 -8.70
CA ASP A 108 11.45 -4.66 -9.28
C ASP A 108 12.47 -3.50 -9.27
N GLU A 109 13.71 -3.79 -9.70
CA GLU A 109 14.79 -2.78 -9.78
C GLU A 109 14.46 -1.61 -10.73
N SER A 110 13.58 -1.84 -11.71
CA SER A 110 13.09 -0.81 -12.64
C SER A 110 11.90 -0.02 -12.08
N GLY A 111 11.42 -0.37 -10.88
CA GLY A 111 10.28 0.23 -10.22
C GLY A 111 8.93 -0.19 -10.79
N ASN A 112 8.86 -1.30 -11.52
CA ASN A 112 7.60 -1.87 -11.95
C ASN A 112 7.02 -2.74 -10.84
N TRP A 113 5.71 -2.74 -10.71
CA TRP A 113 5.03 -3.54 -9.71
C TRP A 113 5.02 -5.02 -10.12
N ALA A 114 5.69 -5.84 -9.31
CA ALA A 114 5.87 -7.28 -9.47
C ALA A 114 5.58 -8.00 -8.13
N PRO A 115 4.33 -7.96 -7.63
CA PRO A 115 3.98 -8.62 -6.38
C PRO A 115 4.26 -10.12 -6.49
N GLY A 116 4.99 -10.66 -5.52
CA GLY A 116 5.34 -12.09 -5.51
C GLY A 116 4.10 -12.99 -5.61
N ARG A 117 4.19 -14.10 -6.36
CA ARG A 117 3.06 -15.02 -6.61
C ARG A 117 2.26 -15.32 -5.33
N ARG A 118 0.97 -14.97 -5.37
CA ARG A 118 -0.04 -15.29 -4.34
C ARG A 118 -0.21 -16.81 -4.29
N GLY A 119 0.37 -17.45 -3.28
CA GLY A 119 -0.07 -18.78 -2.89
C GLY A 119 -1.40 -18.61 -2.17
N VAL A 120 -2.49 -18.94 -2.87
CA VAL A 120 -3.81 -19.15 -2.28
C VAL A 120 -3.77 -20.36 -1.36
#